data_AF-A0A6I3A2C2-F1
#
_entry.id   AF-A0A6I3A2C2-F1
#
_cell.length_a   1.000
_cell.length_b   1.000
_cell.length_c   1.000
_cell.angle_alpha   90.00
_cell.angle_beta   90.00
_cell.angle_gamma   90.00
#
_symmetry.space_group_name_H-M   'P 1'
#
loop_
_entity.id
_entity.type
_entity.pdbx_description
1 polymer ?
#
loop_
_entity_poly.entity_id
_entity_poly.type
_entity_poly.pdbx_seq_one_letter_code
_entity_poly.pdbx_strand_id
1 'polypeptide(L)'
;TTEVSWDFAEWGLNRDSFLELHKTSVQDHRMFKNMPALEGVSDALWRLSDAGVWIRIVTHRLVTHWGHALIVSDTVDWLDAKSIPYRDICFLGRKPEIEADAYVEDAPHNVEALRARGNTVIVFDQPYNRDLDGLRASNWVEVEAIVSELAAEKVGSFASQLPGVDAGADRLGRNQINET
;
A
#
# COMPACT_ATOMS: atom_id res chain seq x y z
N THR A 1 5.67 16.18 -14.67
CA THR A 1 4.95 14.90 -14.60
C THR A 1 3.72 15.04 -15.47
N THR A 2 3.49 14.11 -16.40
CA THR A 2 2.24 14.06 -17.17
C THR A 2 1.08 13.89 -16.19
N GLU A 3 0.02 14.69 -16.31
CA GLU A 3 -1.21 14.45 -15.56
C GLU A 3 -1.81 13.14 -16.07
N VAL A 4 -1.88 12.14 -15.19
CA VAL A 4 -2.44 10.81 -15.46
C VAL A 4 -3.80 10.78 -14.76
N SER A 5 -4.85 10.47 -15.49
CA SER A 5 -6.19 10.28 -14.92
C SER A 5 -6.31 8.90 -14.27
N TRP A 6 -7.23 8.73 -13.31
CA TRP A 6 -7.42 7.43 -12.65
C TRP A 6 -7.83 6.32 -13.63
N ASP A 7 -8.59 6.67 -14.68
CA ASP A 7 -9.10 5.73 -15.69
C ASP A 7 -8.19 5.59 -16.92
N PHE A 8 -7.02 6.26 -16.93
CA PHE A 8 -6.05 6.25 -18.02
C PHE A 8 -6.65 6.72 -19.36
N ALA A 9 -7.64 7.62 -19.33
CA ALA A 9 -8.32 8.13 -20.52
C ALA A 9 -7.33 8.74 -21.54
N GLU A 10 -6.22 9.30 -21.06
CA GLU A 10 -5.18 9.89 -21.91
C GLU A 10 -4.42 8.87 -22.78
N TRP A 11 -4.58 7.57 -22.53
CA TRP A 11 -3.97 6.52 -23.37
C TRP A 11 -4.81 6.20 -24.61
N GLY A 12 -6.02 6.79 -24.74
CA GLY A 12 -6.92 6.54 -25.86
C GLY A 12 -7.46 5.10 -25.91
N LEU A 13 -7.45 4.41 -24.77
CA LEU A 13 -7.95 3.05 -24.65
C LEU A 13 -9.41 3.05 -24.20
N ASN A 14 -10.23 2.20 -24.82
CA ASN A 14 -11.52 1.86 -24.25
C ASN A 14 -11.33 0.80 -23.14
N ARG A 15 -12.41 0.50 -22.41
CA ARG A 15 -12.38 -0.44 -21.28
C ARG A 15 -11.87 -1.83 -21.67
N ASP A 16 -12.28 -2.34 -22.82
CA ASP A 16 -11.91 -3.69 -23.27
C ASP A 16 -10.42 -3.75 -23.64
N SER A 17 -9.92 -2.76 -24.38
CA SER A 17 -8.50 -2.64 -24.72
C SER A 17 -7.63 -2.50 -23.47
N PHE A 18 -8.08 -1.73 -22.47
CA PHE A 18 -7.39 -1.65 -21.18
C PHE A 18 -7.36 -3.01 -20.47
N LEU A 19 -8.47 -3.74 -20.44
CA LEU A 19 -8.54 -5.05 -19.78
C LEU A 19 -7.64 -6.09 -20.43
N GLU A 20 -7.56 -6.10 -21.76
CA GLU A 20 -6.64 -6.98 -22.50
C GLU A 20 -5.17 -6.64 -22.21
N LEU A 21 -4.80 -5.35 -22.25
CA LEU A 21 -3.44 -4.93 -21.90
C LEU A 21 -3.10 -5.26 -20.45
N HIS A 22 -3.99 -4.95 -19.50
CA HIS A 22 -3.81 -5.27 -18.10
C HIS A 22 -3.63 -6.78 -17.89
N LYS A 23 -4.44 -7.61 -18.57
CA LYS A 23 -4.31 -9.07 -18.53
C LYS A 23 -2.93 -9.52 -19.05
N THR A 24 -2.49 -9.03 -20.20
CA THR A 24 -1.16 -9.34 -20.78
C THR A 24 -0.03 -8.90 -19.83
N SER A 25 -0.11 -7.70 -19.27
CA SER A 25 0.87 -7.21 -18.29
C SER A 25 0.94 -8.09 -17.04
N VAL A 26 -0.21 -8.53 -16.52
CA VAL A 26 -0.26 -9.40 -15.34
C VAL A 26 0.23 -10.81 -15.66
N GLN A 27 -0.25 -11.42 -16.74
CA GLN A 27 -0.01 -12.84 -17.04
C GLN A 27 1.36 -13.08 -17.68
N ASP A 28 1.69 -12.30 -18.71
CA ASP A 28 2.86 -12.56 -19.55
C ASP A 28 4.10 -11.80 -19.04
N HIS A 29 3.90 -10.60 -18.49
CA HIS A 29 4.99 -9.76 -17.99
C HIS A 29 5.14 -9.78 -16.47
N ARG A 30 4.29 -10.55 -15.76
CA ARG A 30 4.34 -10.72 -14.30
C ARG A 30 4.39 -9.37 -13.57
N MET A 31 3.58 -8.41 -14.02
CA MET A 31 3.62 -7.03 -13.56
C MET A 31 3.62 -6.92 -12.03
N PHE A 32 2.73 -7.65 -11.35
CA PHE A 32 2.64 -7.60 -9.88
C PHE A 32 3.89 -8.10 -9.16
N LYS A 33 4.68 -9.00 -9.77
CA LYS A 33 5.94 -9.49 -9.22
C LYS A 33 7.10 -8.52 -9.44
N ASN A 34 7.07 -7.76 -10.54
CA ASN A 34 8.23 -7.02 -11.04
C ASN A 34 8.16 -5.50 -10.81
N MET A 35 7.00 -4.96 -10.41
CA MET A 35 6.86 -3.53 -10.18
C MET A 35 7.89 -2.99 -9.17
N PRO A 36 8.43 -1.77 -9.39
CA PRO A 36 9.27 -1.13 -8.38
C PRO A 36 8.44 -0.81 -7.14
N ALA A 37 9.06 -0.91 -5.96
CA ALA A 37 8.49 -0.34 -4.75
C ALA A 37 8.61 1.18 -4.79
N LEU A 38 7.65 1.86 -4.17
CA LEU A 38 7.77 3.29 -3.91
C LEU A 38 8.94 3.55 -2.97
N GLU A 39 9.63 4.67 -3.16
CA GLU A 39 10.77 5.04 -2.34
C GLU A 39 10.39 5.12 -0.85
N GLY A 40 11.22 4.55 0.02
CA GLY A 40 11.05 4.59 1.47
C GLY A 40 9.93 3.73 2.06
N VAL A 41 9.12 3.03 1.24
CA VAL A 41 7.96 2.26 1.74
C VAL A 41 8.33 1.17 2.74
N SER A 42 9.36 0.38 2.44
CA SER A 42 9.78 -0.73 3.31
C SER A 42 10.25 -0.19 4.67
N ASP A 43 11.10 0.83 4.65
CA ASP A 43 11.66 1.42 5.87
C ASP A 43 10.61 2.07 6.77
N ALA A 44 9.69 2.85 6.17
CA ALA A 44 8.60 3.49 6.90
C ALA A 44 7.69 2.45 7.56
N LEU A 45 7.28 1.41 6.80
CA LEU A 45 6.43 0.35 7.32
C LEU A 45 7.13 -0.48 8.41
N TRP A 46 8.45 -0.72 8.32
CA TRP A 46 9.18 -1.39 9.40
C TRP A 46 9.28 -0.54 10.66
N ARG A 47 9.56 0.76 10.55
CA ARG A 47 9.54 1.66 11.72
C ARG A 47 8.18 1.70 12.39
N LEU A 48 7.09 1.79 11.62
CA LEU A 48 5.74 1.73 12.14
C LEU A 48 5.44 0.37 12.81
N SER A 49 5.80 -0.74 12.16
CA SER A 49 5.64 -2.09 12.74
C SER A 49 6.42 -2.25 14.05
N ASP A 50 7.65 -1.77 14.09
CA ASP A 50 8.53 -1.85 15.26
C ASP A 50 8.01 -0.97 16.41
N ALA A 51 7.34 0.14 16.09
CA ALA A 51 6.61 0.96 17.06
C ALA A 51 5.25 0.36 17.48
N GLY A 52 4.88 -0.82 16.98
CA GLY A 52 3.69 -1.56 17.38
C GLY A 52 2.44 -1.32 16.51
N VAL A 53 2.57 -0.63 15.36
CA VAL A 53 1.46 -0.46 14.42
C VAL A 53 1.15 -1.79 13.73
N TRP A 54 -0.13 -2.19 13.74
CA TRP A 54 -0.59 -3.37 13.01
C TRP A 54 -0.82 -3.05 11.54
N ILE A 55 0.02 -3.59 10.66
CA ILE A 55 -0.04 -3.31 9.22
C ILE A 55 -0.83 -4.40 8.50
N ARG A 56 -1.88 -4.00 7.78
CA ARG A 56 -2.69 -4.85 6.92
C ARG A 56 -2.66 -4.33 5.49
N ILE A 57 -2.37 -5.22 4.53
CA ILE A 57 -2.41 -4.89 3.10
C ILE A 57 -3.80 -5.25 2.55
N VAL A 58 -4.50 -4.25 2.00
CA VAL A 58 -5.83 -4.42 1.40
C VAL A 58 -5.76 -4.06 -0.07
N THR A 59 -6.04 -5.01 -0.96
CA THR A 59 -5.84 -4.80 -2.40
C THR A 59 -6.90 -5.46 -3.26
N HIS A 60 -7.32 -4.76 -4.34
CA HIS A 60 -8.29 -5.27 -5.30
C HIS A 60 -7.57 -5.75 -6.57
N ARG A 61 -7.08 -7.01 -6.54
CA ARG A 61 -6.29 -7.58 -7.66
C ARG A 61 -6.96 -8.77 -8.33
N LEU A 62 -7.97 -9.37 -7.71
CA LEU A 62 -8.67 -10.56 -8.23
C LEU A 62 -9.82 -10.16 -9.18
N VAL A 63 -9.48 -9.39 -10.22
CA VAL A 63 -10.45 -8.79 -11.15
C VAL A 63 -10.68 -9.61 -12.42
N THR A 64 -9.90 -10.68 -12.63
CA THR A 64 -10.01 -11.57 -13.80
C THR A 64 -10.32 -13.01 -13.40
N HIS A 65 -11.17 -13.65 -14.19
CA HIS A 65 -11.42 -15.09 -14.04
C HIS A 65 -10.14 -15.88 -14.37
N TRP A 66 -9.87 -16.94 -13.60
CA TRP A 66 -8.82 -17.93 -13.89
C TRP A 66 -7.35 -17.44 -13.84
N GLY A 67 -7.05 -16.37 -13.07
CA GLY A 67 -5.68 -15.89 -12.84
C GLY A 67 -5.27 -15.77 -11.37
N HIS A 68 -6.15 -16.12 -10.44
CA HIS A 68 -5.98 -15.80 -9.02
C HIS A 68 -4.72 -16.41 -8.41
N ALA A 69 -4.40 -17.67 -8.73
CA ALA A 69 -3.20 -18.33 -8.21
C ALA A 69 -1.92 -17.57 -8.57
N LEU A 70 -1.81 -17.12 -9.83
CA LEU A 70 -0.67 -16.34 -10.30
C LEU A 70 -0.63 -14.96 -9.62
N ILE A 71 -1.77 -14.25 -9.57
CA ILE A 71 -1.86 -12.91 -8.99
C ILE A 71 -1.52 -12.90 -7.50
N VAL A 72 -2.03 -13.88 -6.76
CA VAL A 72 -1.74 -14.03 -5.33
C VAL A 72 -0.27 -14.36 -5.12
N SER A 73 0.26 -15.34 -5.84
CA SER A 73 1.69 -15.71 -5.75
C SER A 73 2.60 -14.53 -6.10
N ASP A 74 2.32 -13.80 -7.18
CA ASP A 74 3.12 -12.64 -7.59
C ASP A 74 3.09 -11.52 -6.57
N THR A 75 1.94 -11.27 -5.96
CA THR A 75 1.79 -10.24 -4.92
C THR A 75 2.59 -10.61 -3.68
N VAL A 76 2.52 -11.86 -3.23
CA VAL A 76 3.27 -12.33 -2.04
C VAL A 76 4.77 -12.37 -2.33
N ASP A 77 5.19 -12.91 -3.47
CA ASP A 77 6.59 -12.91 -3.91
C ASP A 77 7.16 -11.49 -3.92
N TRP A 78 6.38 -10.51 -4.38
CA TRP A 78 6.77 -9.11 -4.39
C TRP A 78 6.91 -8.53 -2.98
N LEU A 79 5.96 -8.80 -2.09
CA LEU A 79 6.02 -8.33 -0.70
C LEU A 79 7.26 -8.85 0.02
N ASP A 80 7.60 -10.13 -0.20
CA ASP A 80 8.79 -10.75 0.37
C ASP A 80 10.08 -10.16 -0.25
N ALA A 81 10.14 -10.05 -1.59
CA ALA A 81 11.30 -9.52 -2.29
C ALA A 81 11.58 -8.03 -2.00
N LYS A 82 10.55 -7.28 -1.60
CA LYS A 82 10.66 -5.86 -1.21
C LYS A 82 10.69 -5.66 0.30
N SER A 83 10.78 -6.74 1.08
CA SER A 83 10.82 -6.70 2.54
C SER A 83 9.68 -5.85 3.14
N ILE A 84 8.45 -6.02 2.66
CA ILE A 84 7.31 -5.26 3.17
C ILE A 84 6.72 -5.97 4.39
N PRO A 85 6.69 -5.33 5.58
CA PRO A 85 6.09 -5.96 6.75
C PRO A 85 4.56 -5.85 6.66
N TYR A 86 3.88 -6.97 6.92
CA TYR A 86 2.44 -7.02 7.09
C TYR A 86 2.06 -8.15 8.03
N ARG A 87 0.88 -8.07 8.62
CA ARG A 87 0.28 -9.12 9.44
C ARG A 87 -0.84 -9.85 8.72
N ASP A 88 -1.62 -9.09 7.95
CA ASP A 88 -2.72 -9.61 7.16
C ASP A 88 -2.64 -9.08 5.73
N ILE A 89 -3.03 -9.91 4.76
CA ILE A 89 -3.29 -9.51 3.38
C ILE A 89 -4.71 -9.90 2.99
N CYS A 90 -5.47 -8.94 2.47
CA CYS A 90 -6.85 -9.12 2.06
C CYS A 90 -7.02 -8.77 0.58
N PHE A 91 -7.43 -9.75 -0.22
CA PHE A 91 -7.76 -9.57 -1.63
C PHE A 91 -9.25 -9.26 -1.80
N LEU A 92 -9.66 -8.01 -1.57
CA LEU A 92 -11.06 -7.59 -1.55
C LEU A 92 -11.25 -6.31 -2.35
N GLY A 93 -12.32 -6.27 -3.15
CA GLY A 93 -12.72 -5.06 -3.88
C GLY A 93 -13.45 -4.04 -3.01
N ARG A 94 -14.15 -4.49 -1.96
CA ARG A 94 -14.92 -3.64 -1.05
C ARG A 94 -14.10 -3.36 0.21
N LYS A 95 -13.22 -2.36 0.13
CA LYS A 95 -12.33 -1.94 1.23
C LYS A 95 -13.05 -1.50 2.52
N PRO A 96 -14.25 -0.87 2.49
CA PRO A 96 -14.91 -0.39 3.70
C PRO A 96 -15.44 -1.48 4.67
N GLU A 97 -15.16 -2.76 4.41
CA GLU A 97 -15.59 -3.91 5.22
C GLU A 97 -14.49 -4.40 6.17
N ILE A 98 -13.31 -3.77 6.17
CA ILE A 98 -12.17 -4.16 6.99
C ILE A 98 -11.95 -3.10 8.06
N GLU A 99 -12.16 -3.42 9.33
CA GLU A 99 -11.92 -2.47 10.42
C GLU A 99 -10.42 -2.13 10.55
N ALA A 100 -10.12 -0.83 10.53
CA ALA A 100 -8.79 -0.27 10.73
C ALA A 100 -8.92 1.14 11.34
N ASP A 101 -7.94 1.54 12.17
CA ASP A 101 -7.92 2.87 12.77
C ASP A 101 -7.65 3.99 11.76
N ALA A 102 -6.89 3.69 10.69
CA ALA A 102 -6.61 4.58 9.58
C ALA A 102 -6.32 3.80 8.29
N TYR A 103 -6.56 4.43 7.14
CA TYR A 103 -6.32 3.88 5.81
C TYR A 103 -5.37 4.79 5.02
N VAL A 104 -4.47 4.20 4.24
CA VAL A 104 -3.65 4.90 3.23
C VAL A 104 -4.16 4.49 1.87
N GLU A 105 -4.73 5.44 1.11
CA GLU A 105 -5.43 5.17 -0.15
C GLU A 105 -5.21 6.29 -1.16
N ASP A 106 -4.97 5.93 -2.42
CA ASP A 106 -4.83 6.88 -3.53
C ASP A 106 -6.09 6.99 -4.39
N ALA A 107 -6.86 5.90 -4.54
CA ALA A 107 -8.01 5.86 -5.45
C ALA A 107 -9.19 6.73 -4.95
N PRO A 108 -9.64 7.75 -5.73
CA PRO A 108 -10.66 8.69 -5.25
C PRO A 108 -11.96 8.04 -4.76
N HIS A 109 -12.51 7.11 -5.53
CA HIS A 109 -13.74 6.40 -5.18
C HIS A 109 -13.61 5.59 -3.87
N ASN A 110 -12.43 5.05 -3.56
CA ASN A 110 -12.20 4.35 -2.30
C ASN A 110 -12.07 5.32 -1.13
N VAL A 111 -11.36 6.44 -1.31
CA VAL A 111 -11.24 7.50 -0.32
C VAL A 111 -12.62 8.01 0.09
N GLU A 112 -13.46 8.35 -0.89
CA GLU A 112 -14.83 8.81 -0.66
C GLU A 112 -15.67 7.76 0.07
N ALA A 113 -15.64 6.50 -0.39
CA ALA A 113 -16.42 5.42 0.21
C ALA A 113 -16.01 5.13 1.67
N LEU A 114 -14.71 5.20 1.97
CA LEU A 114 -14.19 5.03 3.32
C LEU A 114 -14.60 6.19 4.23
N ARG A 115 -14.45 7.44 3.77
CA ARG A 115 -14.83 8.65 4.51
C ARG A 115 -16.33 8.74 4.76
N ALA A 116 -17.16 8.32 3.80
CA ALA A 116 -18.62 8.28 3.96
C ALA A 116 -19.07 7.34 5.11
N ARG A 117 -18.22 6.41 5.54
CA ARG A 117 -18.45 5.54 6.71
C ARG A 117 -17.79 6.07 7.99
N GLY A 118 -17.20 7.26 7.97
CA GLY A 118 -16.53 7.87 9.11
C GLY A 118 -15.12 7.35 9.38
N ASN A 119 -14.49 6.66 8.42
CA ASN A 119 -13.11 6.19 8.58
C ASN A 119 -12.11 7.33 8.41
N THR A 120 -11.00 7.27 9.16
CA THR A 120 -9.82 8.11 8.95
C THR A 120 -9.07 7.65 7.70
N VAL A 121 -8.91 8.53 6.71
CA VAL A 121 -8.24 8.21 5.45
C VAL A 121 -7.15 9.23 5.16
N ILE A 122 -5.90 8.76 5.08
CA ILE A 122 -4.73 9.47 4.58
C ILE A 122 -4.73 9.29 3.06
N VAL A 123 -4.98 10.37 2.33
CA VAL A 123 -4.90 10.34 0.86
C VAL A 123 -3.44 10.30 0.46
N PHE A 124 -3.02 9.25 -0.25
CA PHE A 124 -1.68 9.21 -0.82
C PHE A 124 -1.67 10.03 -2.12
N ASP A 125 -0.86 11.09 -2.19
CA ASP A 125 -0.93 12.09 -3.27
C ASP A 125 -0.65 11.46 -4.63
N GLN A 126 -1.59 11.66 -5.55
CA GLN A 126 -1.47 11.31 -6.96
C GLN A 126 -2.12 12.40 -7.81
N PRO A 127 -1.67 12.63 -9.06
CA PRO A 127 -2.23 13.67 -9.91
C PRO A 127 -3.75 13.65 -10.02
N TYR A 128 -4.35 12.46 -10.07
CA TYR A 128 -5.79 12.23 -10.23
C TYR A 128 -6.63 12.36 -8.95
N ASN A 129 -6.05 12.67 -7.79
CA ASN A 129 -6.78 12.77 -6.52
C ASN A 129 -6.58 14.11 -5.78
N ARG A 130 -6.00 15.11 -6.45
CA ARG A 130 -5.67 16.42 -5.86
C ARG A 130 -6.87 17.31 -5.57
N ASP A 131 -8.01 17.00 -6.17
CA ASP A 131 -9.31 17.59 -5.88
C ASP A 131 -9.91 17.11 -4.55
N LEU A 132 -9.38 16.02 -3.98
CA LEU A 132 -9.81 15.54 -2.67
C LEU A 132 -9.17 16.34 -1.53
N ASP A 133 -10.01 16.91 -0.67
CA ASP A 133 -9.58 17.59 0.55
C ASP A 133 -9.12 16.62 1.66
N GLY A 134 -8.63 17.16 2.78
CA GLY A 134 -8.38 16.42 4.02
C GLY A 134 -6.95 15.90 4.20
N LEU A 135 -6.78 14.97 5.14
CA LEU A 135 -5.49 14.40 5.53
C LEU A 135 -4.79 13.73 4.34
N ARG A 136 -3.53 14.10 4.07
CA ARG A 136 -2.79 13.74 2.85
C ARG A 136 -1.31 13.53 3.13
N ALA A 137 -0.70 12.60 2.41
CA ALA A 137 0.74 12.36 2.38
C ALA A 137 1.24 12.26 0.95
N SER A 138 2.34 12.93 0.62
CA SER A 138 2.97 12.89 -0.72
C SER A 138 4.01 11.79 -0.88
N ASN A 139 4.45 11.20 0.23
CA ASN A 139 5.51 10.19 0.29
C ASN A 139 5.41 9.38 1.60
N TRP A 140 6.23 8.33 1.73
CA TRP A 140 6.20 7.44 2.88
C TRP A 140 6.76 8.04 4.18
N VAL A 141 7.59 9.09 4.11
CA VAL A 141 8.02 9.83 5.30
C VAL A 141 6.84 10.58 5.91
N GLU A 142 6.00 11.21 5.08
CA GLU A 142 4.77 11.87 5.54
C GLU A 142 3.73 10.86 6.06
N VAL A 143 3.57 9.70 5.39
CA VAL A 143 2.70 8.62 5.91
C VAL A 143 3.15 8.20 7.30
N GLU A 144 4.45 7.96 7.50
CA GLU A 144 5.00 7.57 8.79
C GLU A 144 4.73 8.60 9.89
N ALA A 145 4.95 9.88 9.61
CA ALA A 145 4.69 10.97 10.54
C ALA A 145 3.21 11.02 10.96
N ILE A 146 2.31 11.01 9.97
CA ILE A 146 0.87 11.08 10.22
C ILE A 146 0.37 9.85 11.00
N VAL A 147 0.81 8.65 10.64
CA VAL A 147 0.41 7.43 11.36
C VAL A 147 0.94 7.44 12.80
N SER A 148 2.15 7.96 13.02
CA SER A 148 2.71 8.09 14.36
C SER A 148 1.91 9.06 15.23
N GLU A 149 1.44 10.18 14.67
CA GLU A 149 0.56 11.14 15.36
C GLU A 149 -0.78 10.49 15.71
N LEU A 150 -1.44 9.84 14.73
CA LEU A 150 -2.71 9.14 14.94
C LEU A 150 -2.58 8.03 16.01
N ALA A 151 -1.47 7.30 16.00
CA ALA A 151 -1.20 6.29 17.01
C ALA A 151 -1.01 6.92 18.40
N ALA A 152 -0.23 8.01 18.51
CA ALA A 152 -0.03 8.71 19.77
C ALA A 152 -1.35 9.25 20.36
N GLU A 153 -2.24 9.79 19.53
CA GLU A 153 -3.58 10.23 19.95
C GLU A 153 -4.45 9.07 20.46
N LYS A 154 -4.34 7.90 19.83
CA LYS A 154 -5.10 6.69 20.21
C LYS A 154 -4.62 6.03 21.49
N VAL A 155 -3.30 5.91 21.69
CA VAL A 155 -2.72 5.13 22.80
C VAL A 155 -2.05 5.96 23.90
N GLY A 156 -1.94 7.28 23.74
CA GLY A 156 -1.39 8.21 24.74
C GLY A 156 0.15 8.19 24.88
N SER A 157 0.83 7.14 24.43
CA SER A 157 2.28 7.10 24.26
C SER A 157 2.66 6.21 23.08
N PHE A 158 3.38 6.77 22.09
CA PHE A 158 3.93 6.03 20.96
C PHE A 158 5.44 6.11 21.02
N ALA A 159 6.10 5.00 21.34
CA ALA A 159 7.56 4.94 21.36
C ALA A 159 8.05 4.75 19.92
N SER A 160 8.87 5.67 19.43
CA SER A 160 9.42 5.65 18.07
C SER A 160 10.35 4.46 17.79
N GLN A 161 10.80 3.74 18.82
CA GLN A 161 11.70 2.58 18.67
C GLN A 161 11.65 1.65 19.88
N LEU A 162 11.64 0.32 19.64
CA LEU A 162 11.79 -0.68 20.70
C LEU A 162 13.26 -0.77 21.17
N PRO A 163 13.53 -0.89 22.49
CA PRO A 163 14.89 -1.06 22.99
C PRO A 163 15.59 -2.28 22.38
N GLY A 164 16.76 -2.08 21.76
CA GLY A 164 17.60 -3.17 21.23
C GLY A 164 17.28 -3.63 19.80
N VAL A 165 16.37 -2.96 19.08
CA VAL A 165 16.08 -3.22 17.66
C VAL A 165 16.55 -2.02 16.83
N ASP A 166 17.44 -2.25 15.87
CA ASP A 166 17.83 -1.22 14.89
C ASP A 166 16.58 -0.76 14.11
N ALA A 167 16.47 0.52 13.74
CA ALA A 167 15.30 1.04 13.05
C ALA A 167 15.30 0.70 11.54
N GLY A 168 14.13 0.46 10.97
CA GLY A 168 13.93 0.34 9.52
C GLY A 168 14.30 -1.04 8.92
N ALA A 169 14.23 -1.14 7.59
CA ALA A 169 14.42 -2.41 6.87
C ALA A 169 15.90 -2.82 6.75
N ASP A 170 16.83 -1.85 6.85
CA ASP A 170 18.28 -2.05 6.75
C ASP A 170 18.82 -3.15 7.68
N ARG A 171 18.15 -3.42 8.80
CA ARG A 171 18.52 -4.48 9.75
C ARG A 171 18.35 -5.89 9.19
N LEU A 172 17.46 -6.10 8.23
CA LEU A 172 17.13 -7.44 7.73
C LEU A 172 18.28 -8.07 6.95
N GLY A 173 19.05 -7.26 6.20
CA GLY A 173 20.21 -7.73 5.46
C GLY A 173 21.36 -8.20 6.37
N ARG A 174 21.43 -7.73 7.63
CA ARG A 174 22.48 -8.11 8.59
C ARG A 174 22.22 -9.49 9.23
N ASN A 175 20.96 -9.90 9.35
CA ASN A 175 20.61 -11.19 9.95
C ASN A 175 20.69 -12.36 8.97
N GLN A 176 20.48 -12.13 7.67
CA GLN A 176 20.62 -13.19 6.65
C GLN A 176 22.06 -13.70 6.47
N ILE A 177 23.08 -12.91 6.85
CA ILE A 177 24.49 -13.30 6.75
C ILE A 177 24.91 -14.28 7.86
N ASN A 178 24.12 -14.40 8.93
CA ASN A 178 24.40 -15.25 10.08
C ASN A 178 23.71 -16.63 10.02
N GLU A 179 22.93 -16.91 8.96
CA GLU A 179 22.20 -18.17 8.76
C GLU A 179 22.67 -18.98 7.54
N THR A 180 23.81 -18.60 6.92
CA THR A 180 24.54 -19.39 5.90
C THR A 180 25.88 -19.86 6.42
#